data_AF-A0A1M4RYB1-F1
#
_entry.id   AF-A0A1M4RYB1-F1
#
_cell.length_a   1.000
_cell.length_b   1.000
_cell.length_c   1.000
_cell.angle_alpha   90.00
_cell.angle_beta   90.00
_cell.angle_gamma   90.00
#
_symmetry.space_group_name_H-M   'P 1'
#
loop_
_entity.id
_entity.type
_entity.pdbx_description
1 polymer ?
#
loop_
_entity_poly.entity_id
_entity_poly.type
_entity_poly.pdbx_seq_one_letter_code
_entity_poly.pdbx_strand_id
1 'polypeptide(L)'
;MTTDSANANATPDFDSRSVARVATDRPADYGRRLVSHMSRKIDGEWNGADSTGHLVFNRDGVVTGVAELASEEGALVLTLSASAQELARLEEVAGRHLARFGYEDGLVVSWTRDDGSAGTTQGPLTKEDLDRLRAEYKARAAREGESDAAEDFPDLRG
;
A
#
# COMPACT_ATOMS: atom_id res chain seq x y z
N MET A 1 -0.58 -4.50 -42.80
CA MET A 1 -1.76 -4.78 -41.97
C MET A 1 -1.24 -5.44 -40.72
N THR A 2 -1.28 -4.71 -39.61
CA THR A 2 -0.50 -4.92 -38.39
C THR A 2 -0.85 -6.24 -37.72
N THR A 3 0.18 -6.97 -37.29
CA THR A 3 0.10 -8.20 -36.51
C THR A 3 -0.49 -7.92 -35.13
N ASP A 4 -1.66 -8.52 -34.87
CA ASP A 4 -2.25 -8.73 -33.56
C ASP A 4 -1.36 -9.71 -32.78
N SER A 5 -0.69 -9.21 -31.74
CA SER A 5 0.08 -10.02 -30.79
C SER A 5 -0.65 -9.99 -29.47
N ALA A 6 -1.47 -11.00 -29.22
CA ALA A 6 -2.10 -11.23 -27.94
C ALA A 6 -1.11 -11.76 -26.90
N ASN A 7 -1.41 -11.44 -25.63
CA ASN A 7 -0.88 -11.93 -24.35
C ASN A 7 0.32 -11.18 -23.72
N ALA A 8 -0.01 -10.06 -23.07
CA ALA A 8 0.52 -9.76 -21.74
C ALA A 8 -0.67 -9.82 -20.75
N ASN A 9 -0.47 -10.34 -19.53
CA ASN A 9 -1.46 -10.31 -18.45
C ASN A 9 -2.12 -8.93 -18.38
N ALA A 10 -3.33 -8.79 -18.92
CA ALA A 10 -3.99 -7.50 -19.00
C ALA A 10 -4.47 -7.14 -17.59
N THR A 11 -3.70 -6.30 -16.90
CA THR A 11 -4.21 -5.51 -15.78
C THR A 11 -5.54 -4.91 -16.22
N PRO A 12 -6.61 -5.04 -15.41
CA PRO A 12 -7.90 -4.45 -15.76
C PRO A 12 -7.76 -2.97 -16.11
N ASP A 13 -8.54 -2.49 -17.08
CA ASP A 13 -8.61 -1.07 -17.34
C ASP A 13 -9.27 -0.38 -16.13
N PHE A 14 -8.52 0.49 -15.47
CA PHE A 14 -8.95 1.19 -14.27
C PHE A 14 -9.33 2.61 -14.63
N ASP A 15 -10.54 3.02 -14.24
CA ASP A 15 -11.09 4.33 -14.58
C ASP A 15 -10.69 5.43 -13.59
N SER A 16 -9.86 5.14 -12.60
CA SER A 16 -9.40 6.12 -11.63
C SER A 16 -7.96 5.88 -11.17
N ARG A 17 -7.26 6.98 -10.92
CA ARG A 17 -5.88 6.97 -10.42
C ARG A 17 -5.71 7.91 -9.24
N SER A 18 -4.85 7.53 -8.30
CA SER A 18 -4.47 8.34 -7.15
C SER A 18 -2.96 8.26 -6.91
N VAL A 19 -2.34 9.36 -6.49
CA VAL A 19 -0.90 9.45 -6.27
C VAL A 19 -0.62 9.98 -4.86
N ALA A 20 0.26 9.30 -4.14
CA ALA A 20 0.81 9.79 -2.88
C ALA A 20 2.32 9.98 -3.00
N ARG A 21 2.80 11.19 -2.68
CA ARG A 21 4.23 11.50 -2.53
C ARG A 21 4.57 11.58 -1.05
N VAL A 22 5.26 10.58 -0.54
CA VAL A 22 5.57 10.45 0.89
C VAL A 22 6.99 10.92 1.14
N ALA A 23 7.15 12.04 1.85
CA ALA A 23 8.46 12.60 2.17
C ALA A 23 9.23 11.65 3.11
N THR A 24 10.44 11.25 2.73
CA THR A 24 11.30 10.36 3.52
C THR A 24 12.73 10.37 3.01
N ASP A 25 13.69 10.20 3.91
CA ASP A 25 15.11 10.02 3.56
C ASP A 25 15.43 8.57 3.14
N ARG A 26 14.46 7.65 3.26
CA ARG A 26 14.66 6.20 3.06
C ARG A 26 13.61 5.57 2.13
N PRO A 27 13.36 6.13 0.93
CA PRO A 27 12.24 5.71 0.09
C PRO A 27 12.30 4.25 -0.33
N ALA A 28 13.48 3.75 -0.73
CA ALA A 28 13.66 2.37 -1.16
C ALA A 28 13.46 1.34 -0.03
N ASP A 29 13.85 1.70 1.21
CA ASP A 29 13.65 0.82 2.37
C ASP A 29 12.16 0.66 2.68
N TYR A 30 11.42 1.77 2.67
CA TYR A 30 9.98 1.77 2.91
C TYR A 30 9.20 1.09 1.78
N GLY A 31 9.57 1.34 0.52
CA GLY A 31 8.96 0.68 -0.63
C GLY A 31 9.14 -0.84 -0.58
N ARG A 32 10.38 -1.31 -0.34
CA ARG A 32 10.67 -2.75 -0.16
C ARG A 32 9.89 -3.35 1.00
N ARG A 33 9.78 -2.65 2.14
CA ARG A 33 9.05 -3.15 3.32
C ARG A 33 7.55 -3.27 3.04
N LEU A 34 6.97 -2.27 2.38
CA LEU A 34 5.56 -2.29 1.97
C LEU A 34 5.29 -3.46 1.02
N VAL A 35 6.10 -3.60 -0.03
CA VAL A 35 5.92 -4.70 -0.99
C VAL A 35 6.09 -6.06 -0.34
N SER A 36 7.15 -6.26 0.44
CA SER A 36 7.41 -7.53 1.13
C SER A 36 6.28 -7.93 2.08
N HIS A 37 5.64 -6.95 2.74
CA HIS A 37 4.51 -7.22 3.61
C HIS A 37 3.25 -7.61 2.84
N MET A 38 2.89 -6.82 1.83
CA MET A 38 1.66 -7.01 1.05
C MET A 38 1.72 -8.29 0.21
N SER A 39 2.92 -8.66 -0.28
CA SER A 39 3.15 -9.85 -1.13
C SER A 39 2.90 -11.18 -0.42
N ARG A 40 2.56 -11.16 0.88
CA ARG A 40 2.11 -12.34 1.63
C ARG A 40 0.67 -12.74 1.28
N LYS A 41 -0.12 -11.79 0.76
CA LYS A 41 -1.57 -11.93 0.56
C LYS A 41 -2.04 -11.56 -0.84
N ILE A 42 -1.28 -10.71 -1.52
CA ILE A 42 -1.55 -10.26 -2.88
C ILE A 42 -0.28 -10.44 -3.71
N ASP A 43 -0.36 -10.31 -5.03
CA ASP A 43 0.85 -10.34 -5.84
C ASP A 43 1.63 -9.02 -5.69
N GLY A 44 2.95 -9.11 -5.68
CA GLY A 44 3.82 -7.95 -5.60
C GLY A 44 5.29 -8.29 -5.75
N GLU A 45 6.06 -7.34 -6.27
CA GLU A 45 7.50 -7.49 -6.48
C GLU A 45 8.21 -6.16 -6.29
N TRP A 46 9.39 -6.20 -5.67
CA TRP A 46 10.28 -5.06 -5.55
C TRP A 46 11.55 -5.30 -6.36
N ASN A 47 11.83 -4.40 -7.30
CA ASN A 47 13.07 -4.38 -8.05
C ASN A 47 14.09 -3.51 -7.30
N GLY A 48 15.05 -4.17 -6.65
CA GLY A 48 16.12 -3.49 -5.91
C GLY A 48 17.10 -2.70 -6.78
N ALA A 49 17.26 -3.05 -8.07
CA ALA A 49 18.16 -2.35 -8.97
C ALA A 49 17.59 -1.00 -9.41
N ASP A 50 16.30 -0.97 -9.74
CA ASP A 50 15.60 0.23 -10.20
C ASP A 50 14.97 1.03 -9.04
N SER A 51 14.99 0.48 -7.82
CA SER A 51 14.32 1.06 -6.64
C SER A 51 12.83 1.32 -6.86
N THR A 52 12.19 0.42 -7.60
CA THR A 52 10.76 0.42 -7.93
C THR A 52 10.10 -0.86 -7.45
N GLY A 53 8.78 -0.86 -7.35
CA GLY A 53 8.02 -2.08 -7.10
C GLY A 53 6.58 -1.94 -7.52
N HIS A 54 5.88 -3.07 -7.54
CA HIS A 54 4.47 -3.12 -7.91
C HIS A 54 3.69 -4.01 -6.94
N LEU A 55 2.39 -3.73 -6.82
CA LEU A 55 1.42 -4.49 -6.05
C LEU A 55 0.17 -4.68 -6.90
N VAL A 56 -0.37 -5.90 -6.94
CA VAL A 56 -1.63 -6.21 -7.63
C VAL A 56 -2.63 -6.66 -6.58
N PHE A 57 -3.64 -5.85 -6.28
CA PHE A 57 -4.63 -6.16 -5.25
C PHE A 57 -5.61 -7.22 -5.76
N ASN A 58 -5.29 -8.50 -5.51
CA ASN A 58 -6.04 -9.65 -6.02
C ASN A 58 -6.42 -10.69 -4.95
N ARG A 59 -6.56 -10.25 -3.69
CA ARG A 59 -6.79 -11.12 -2.51
C ARG A 59 -7.89 -12.17 -2.70
N ASP A 60 -8.98 -11.81 -3.39
CA ASP A 60 -10.15 -12.68 -3.62
C ASP A 60 -10.14 -13.34 -5.01
N GLY A 61 -8.99 -13.38 -5.69
CA GLY A 61 -8.82 -13.92 -7.04
C GLY A 61 -9.26 -12.96 -8.16
N VAL A 62 -9.77 -11.78 -7.81
CA VAL A 62 -10.13 -10.71 -8.75
C VAL A 62 -9.23 -9.51 -8.50
N VAL A 63 -8.64 -8.97 -9.56
CA VAL A 63 -7.79 -7.77 -9.46
C VAL A 63 -8.69 -6.54 -9.28
N THR A 64 -8.58 -5.88 -8.13
CA THR A 64 -9.36 -4.68 -7.77
C THR A 64 -8.57 -3.37 -7.95
N GLY A 65 -7.25 -3.47 -8.05
CA GLY A 65 -6.36 -2.34 -8.29
C GLY A 65 -4.90 -2.75 -8.42
N VAL A 66 -4.06 -1.83 -8.88
CA VAL A 66 -2.61 -1.98 -8.96
C VAL A 66 -1.96 -0.74 -8.37
N ALA A 67 -0.90 -0.92 -7.58
CA ALA A 67 -0.05 0.17 -7.12
C ALA A 67 1.38 0.01 -7.62
N GLU A 68 1.91 1.06 -8.24
CA GLU A 68 3.30 1.21 -8.62
C GLU A 68 4.01 2.07 -7.57
N LEU A 69 5.21 1.68 -7.19
CA LEU A 69 6.05 2.36 -6.21
C LEU A 69 7.36 2.75 -6.86
N ALA A 70 7.77 4.00 -6.68
CA ALA A 70 9.04 4.50 -7.17
C ALA A 70 9.76 5.27 -6.06
N SER A 71 11.03 4.92 -5.86
CA SER A 71 11.91 5.71 -4.99
C SER A 71 12.43 6.90 -5.77
N GLU A 72 12.13 8.09 -5.28
CA GLU A 72 12.63 9.35 -5.82
C GLU A 72 13.49 10.07 -4.77
N GLU A 73 14.17 11.13 -5.20
CA GLU A 73 14.91 11.97 -4.27
C GLU A 73 13.98 12.57 -3.20
N GLY A 74 14.24 12.23 -1.94
CA GLY A 74 13.50 12.71 -0.77
C GLY A 74 12.06 12.18 -0.64
N ALA A 75 11.62 11.25 -1.48
CA ALA A 75 10.25 10.74 -1.41
C ALA A 75 10.06 9.32 -1.97
N LEU A 76 9.13 8.59 -1.37
CA LEU A 76 8.54 7.40 -1.98
C LEU A 76 7.24 7.82 -2.68
N VAL A 77 7.15 7.59 -3.98
CA VAL A 77 5.96 7.89 -4.78
C VAL A 77 5.17 6.61 -4.99
N LEU A 78 3.89 6.65 -4.63
CA LEU A 78 2.93 5.58 -4.87
C LEU A 78 1.93 6.07 -5.92
N THR A 79 1.78 5.32 -7.00
CA THR A 79 0.72 5.51 -8.00
C THR A 79 -0.24 4.34 -7.87
N LEU A 80 -1.48 4.60 -7.49
CA LEU A 80 -2.55 3.61 -7.38
C LEU A 80 -3.53 3.79 -8.54
N SER A 81 -3.86 2.70 -9.22
CA SER A 81 -4.90 2.63 -10.24
C SER A 81 -5.93 1.59 -9.82
N ALA A 82 -7.21 1.99 -9.80
CA ALA A 82 -8.31 1.14 -9.37
C ALA A 82 -9.63 1.64 -9.97
N SER A 83 -10.72 0.90 -9.74
CA SER A 83 -12.04 1.49 -10.01
C SER A 83 -12.34 2.62 -9.02
N ALA A 84 -13.15 3.60 -9.41
CA ALA A 84 -13.59 4.68 -8.51
C ALA A 84 -14.17 4.17 -7.16
N GLN A 85 -14.81 3.00 -7.18
CA GLN A 85 -15.39 2.37 -5.99
C GLN A 85 -14.33 1.78 -5.05
N GLU A 86 -13.25 1.22 -5.60
CA GLU A 86 -12.18 0.58 -4.82
C GLU A 86 -11.05 1.55 -4.44
N LEU A 87 -10.93 2.68 -5.14
CA LEU A 87 -9.80 3.60 -4.98
C LEU A 87 -9.62 4.05 -3.53
N ALA A 88 -10.67 4.55 -2.87
CA ALA A 88 -10.58 5.03 -1.49
C ALA A 88 -10.15 3.92 -0.51
N ARG A 89 -10.65 2.70 -0.70
CA ARG A 89 -10.28 1.54 0.12
C ARG A 89 -8.81 1.18 -0.08
N LEU A 90 -8.34 1.17 -1.32
CA LEU A 90 -6.95 0.81 -1.63
C LEU A 90 -5.95 1.89 -1.20
N GLU A 91 -6.34 3.18 -1.29
CA GLU A 91 -5.61 4.30 -0.70
C GLU A 91 -5.39 4.07 0.82
N GLU A 92 -6.46 3.69 1.55
CA GLU A 92 -6.39 3.41 2.98
C GLU A 92 -5.50 2.21 3.31
N VAL A 93 -5.62 1.11 2.55
CA VAL A 93 -4.82 -0.10 2.78
C VAL A 93 -3.34 0.24 2.63
N ALA A 94 -2.92 0.76 1.47
CA ALA A 94 -1.52 1.07 1.22
C ALA A 94 -0.98 2.15 2.18
N GLY A 95 -1.74 3.24 2.37
CA GLY A 95 -1.33 4.36 3.21
C GLY A 95 -1.20 4.00 4.68
N ARG A 96 -2.11 3.18 5.22
CA ARG A 96 -2.06 2.75 6.63
C ARG A 96 -0.87 1.85 6.92
N HIS A 97 -0.54 0.92 6.03
CA HIS A 97 0.64 0.08 6.21
C HIS A 97 1.93 0.92 6.17
N LEU A 98 2.04 1.83 5.22
CA LEU A 98 3.21 2.69 5.09
C LEU A 98 3.37 3.66 6.28
N ALA A 99 2.30 4.34 6.70
CA ALA A 99 2.31 5.21 7.88
C ALA A 99 2.67 4.44 9.18
N ARG A 100 2.24 3.19 9.30
CA ARG A 100 2.63 2.31 10.42
C ARG A 100 4.10 1.91 10.35
N PHE A 101 4.64 1.63 9.17
CA PHE A 101 6.06 1.27 9.03
C PHE A 101 7.00 2.42 9.36
N GLY A 102 6.64 3.64 8.96
CA GLY A 102 7.45 4.83 9.20
C GLY A 102 6.95 5.71 10.33
N TYR A 103 6.31 5.13 11.34
CA TYR A 103 5.84 5.90 12.50
C TYR A 103 6.99 6.58 13.26
N GLU A 104 8.17 5.92 13.33
CA GLU A 104 9.37 6.50 13.97
C GLU A 104 9.88 7.72 13.21
N ASP A 105 9.73 7.70 11.88
CA ASP A 105 10.10 8.79 10.99
C ASP A 105 8.94 9.77 10.76
N GLY A 106 7.78 9.56 11.40
CA GLY A 106 6.61 10.43 11.28
C GLY A 106 6.01 10.49 9.86
N LEU A 107 6.04 9.39 9.10
CA LEU A 107 5.54 9.39 7.73
C LEU A 107 4.06 9.77 7.65
N VAL A 108 3.76 10.61 6.67
CA VAL A 108 2.40 11.01 6.27
C VAL A 108 2.17 10.59 4.84
N VAL A 109 1.09 9.85 4.61
CA VAL A 109 0.67 9.41 3.28
C VAL A 109 -0.59 10.15 2.92
N SER A 110 -0.50 11.10 2.00
CA SER A 110 -1.63 11.86 1.49
C SER A 110 -1.79 11.60 0.00
N TRP A 111 -2.98 11.18 -0.38
CA TRP A 111 -3.33 10.83 -1.75
C TRP A 111 -3.96 12.01 -2.49
N THR A 112 -3.62 12.18 -3.76
CA THR A 112 -4.26 13.11 -4.69
C THR A 112 -4.76 12.34 -5.89
N ARG A 113 -6.06 12.42 -6.15
CA ARG A 113 -6.70 11.74 -7.28
C ARG A 113 -6.44 12.47 -8.58
N ASP A 114 -6.56 11.77 -9.70
CA ASP A 114 -6.37 12.31 -11.05
C ASP A 114 -7.33 13.46 -11.40
N ASP A 115 -8.53 13.47 -10.82
CA ASP A 115 -9.50 14.56 -10.88
C ASP A 115 -9.11 15.81 -10.05
N GLY A 116 -7.97 15.74 -9.34
CA GLY A 116 -7.46 16.79 -8.46
C GLY A 116 -8.12 16.85 -7.08
N SER A 117 -9.07 15.96 -6.78
CA SER A 117 -9.65 15.86 -5.45
C SER A 117 -8.67 15.22 -4.46
N ALA A 118 -8.82 15.58 -3.18
CA ALA A 118 -8.07 14.95 -2.12
C ALA A 118 -8.55 13.51 -1.93
N GLY A 119 -7.62 12.56 -1.96
CA GLY A 119 -7.85 11.19 -1.52
C GLY A 119 -7.77 11.07 0.00
N THR A 120 -7.59 9.85 0.49
CA THR A 120 -7.42 9.64 1.94
C THR A 120 -6.04 10.12 2.44
N THR A 121 -5.91 10.26 3.76
CA THR A 121 -4.63 10.58 4.40
C THR A 121 -4.42 9.70 5.63
N GLN A 122 -3.21 9.14 5.77
CA GLN A 122 -2.81 8.31 6.89
C GLN A 122 -1.50 8.82 7.51
N GLY A 123 -1.46 8.83 8.84
CA GLY A 123 -0.33 9.36 9.59
C GLY A 123 -0.35 10.90 9.73
N PRO A 124 0.63 11.46 10.45
CA PRO A 124 1.68 10.75 11.16
C PRO A 124 1.07 9.99 12.36
N LEU A 125 1.53 8.76 12.59
CA LEU A 125 1.06 7.96 13.73
C LEU A 125 1.95 8.23 14.94
N THR A 126 1.34 8.44 16.11
CA THR A 126 2.08 8.51 17.36
C THR A 126 2.33 7.11 17.93
N LYS A 127 3.28 7.02 18.87
CA LYS A 127 3.49 5.78 19.64
C LYS A 127 2.24 5.35 20.41
N GLU A 128 1.48 6.30 20.94
CA GLU A 128 0.22 6.04 21.64
C GLU A 128 -0.85 5.46 20.70
N ASP A 129 -0.93 5.94 19.45
CA ASP A 129 -1.82 5.40 18.44
C ASP A 129 -1.48 3.95 18.12
N LEU A 130 -0.19 3.63 17.99
CA LEU A 130 0.25 2.24 17.77
C LEU A 130 -0.03 1.34 18.96
N ASP A 131 0.22 1.79 20.18
CA ASP A 131 -0.03 0.99 21.38
C ASP A 131 -1.53 0.74 21.58
N ARG A 132 -2.38 1.72 21.25
CA ARG A 132 -3.85 1.56 21.22
C ARG A 132 -4.26 0.51 20.21
N LEU A 133 -3.79 0.65 18.97
CA LEU A 133 -4.09 -0.30 17.90
C LEU A 133 -3.64 -1.72 18.30
N ARG A 134 -2.40 -1.91 18.79
CA ARG A 134 -1.91 -3.22 19.29
C ARG A 134 -2.83 -3.81 20.34
N ALA A 135 -3.30 -3.00 21.28
CA ALA A 135 -4.23 -3.45 22.32
C ALA A 135 -5.58 -3.88 21.74
N GLU A 136 -6.12 -3.13 20.78
CA GLU A 136 -7.35 -3.46 20.06
C GLU A 136 -7.23 -4.79 19.28
N TYR A 137 -6.13 -4.99 18.55
CA TYR A 137 -5.87 -6.26 17.85
C TYR A 137 -5.75 -7.42 18.82
N LYS A 138 -5.01 -7.26 19.91
CA LYS A 138 -4.90 -8.31 20.94
C LYS A 138 -6.26 -8.65 21.55
N ALA A 139 -7.12 -7.66 21.76
CA ALA A 139 -8.47 -7.86 22.26
C ALA A 139 -9.38 -8.54 21.24
N ARG A 140 -9.26 -8.21 19.94
CA ARG A 140 -10.02 -8.87 18.85
C ARG A 140 -9.57 -10.32 18.66
N ALA A 141 -8.26 -10.58 18.65
CA ALA A 141 -7.71 -11.93 18.55
C ALA A 141 -8.18 -12.84 19.69
N ALA A 142 -8.26 -12.31 20.90
CA ALA A 142 -8.77 -13.03 22.07
C ALA A 142 -10.27 -13.35 21.98
N ARG A 143 -11.05 -12.61 21.17
CA ARG A 143 -12.49 -12.84 20.97
C ARG A 143 -12.78 -13.76 19.80
N GLU A 144 -11.98 -13.71 18.73
CA GLU A 144 -12.29 -14.35 17.45
C GLU A 144 -11.56 -15.68 17.19
N GLY A 145 -10.59 -16.09 18.01
CA GLY A 145 -9.86 -17.35 17.76
C GLY A 145 -8.96 -17.25 16.51
N GLU A 146 -7.79 -16.64 16.71
CA GLU A 146 -6.53 -16.71 15.93
C GLU A 146 -6.53 -16.47 14.39
N SER A 147 -7.64 -16.39 13.66
CA SER A 147 -7.56 -16.44 12.18
C SER A 147 -7.54 -15.09 11.45
N ASP A 148 -8.16 -14.02 11.97
CA ASP A 148 -8.32 -12.75 11.21
C ASP A 148 -7.70 -11.51 11.88
N ALA A 149 -7.48 -11.56 13.20
CA ALA A 149 -7.02 -10.39 13.98
C ALA A 149 -5.49 -10.20 13.99
N ALA A 150 -4.69 -11.23 13.71
CA ALA A 150 -3.24 -11.13 13.62
C ALA A 150 -2.76 -10.59 12.26
N GLU A 151 -3.63 -10.59 11.24
CA GLU A 151 -3.25 -10.34 9.84
C GLU A 151 -3.00 -8.87 9.52
N ASP A 152 -3.50 -7.96 10.36
CA ASP A 152 -3.57 -6.53 10.08
C ASP A 152 -2.54 -5.70 10.86
N PHE A 153 -1.79 -6.35 11.76
CA PHE A 153 -0.66 -5.76 12.48
C PHE A 153 0.63 -6.45 12.03
N PRO A 154 1.41 -5.84 11.11
CA PRO A 154 2.71 -6.37 10.77
C PRO A 154 3.53 -6.49 12.05
N ASP A 155 4.21 -7.62 12.23
CA ASP A 155 5.24 -7.76 13.24
C ASP A 155 6.24 -6.62 13.03
N LEU A 156 6.25 -5.64 13.95
CA LEU A 156 7.12 -4.45 13.89
C LEU A 156 8.58 -4.81 14.19
N ARG A 157 8.94 -6.09 14.12
CA ARG A 157 10.30 -6.58 14.36
C ARG A 157 11.21 -6.21 13.19
N GLY A 158 12.14 -5.31 13.53
CA GLY A 158 13.46 -5.00 12.96
C GLY A 158 13.81 -5.61 11.61
#